data_AF-Q1QF43-F1
#
_entry.id   AF-Q1QF43-F1
#
_cell.length_a   1.000
_cell.length_b   1.000
_cell.length_c   1.000
_cell.angle_alpha   90.00
_cell.angle_beta   90.00
_cell.angle_gamma   90.00
#
_symmetry.space_group_name_H-M   'P 1'
#
loop_
_entity.id
_entity.type
_entity.pdbx_description
1 polymer ?
#
loop_
_entity_poly.entity_id
_entity_poly.type
_entity_poly.pdbx_seq_one_letter_code
_entity_poly.pdbx_strand_id
1 'polypeptide(L)'
;MVHGPDKNSVDESTWSEAVSREAVIRRLVSLDRPGRSDFLRACHELGVKRTRLYELIGAYREHPVASSLLPRPAGTRQGSRRLPDETEAVIAEALQDFYKTRQKPSINRLHKEIRRLCRVRGLRAPSWHAVRARIAALDPAELAMAREGPKAARDRFRPVPGQYEAGHAFAVVQIDHTLVDVIVVDRQHRRPLQRPWLTLAIDVASRMVAGFYLTLEAPSAVSVALAIQHLVQPKEPWLAGLGIDADWPTCGFPEAIHVDNAREFRSRALRRGAEEYGVELIHRPVATPHYGGHIERLIGTMMGAVHLLPGTTFSDIDERGDYDSAANAMMTLDELEQWMALEITRYHADRHGALGIPPLAAWHEALARRVRPVCQPHDLAGFMIDFLPSVDRQVRRDGIHLFGLRYWDDILSIWAGRLDRPLRVAYDPRDLSKIYVRAPDGTRWPIRFADLRRPPITLGEHRRARTALRERGLALVDEQLIFETIEAQRMLVDEATRRTKAARQLAEKRDRALGAATAHSSSAPAEPRQAEDDRPIDWSKVPIFPVEEWS
;
A
#
# COMPACT_ATOMS: atom_id res chain seq x y z
N MET A 1 -29.01 27.95 -14.66
CA MET A 1 -29.58 26.98 -13.70
C MET A 1 -31.07 26.89 -13.96
N VAL A 2 -31.58 25.71 -14.29
CA VAL A 2 -33.02 25.50 -14.46
C VAL A 2 -33.62 25.37 -13.07
N HIS A 3 -34.28 26.42 -12.58
CA HIS A 3 -34.96 26.41 -11.29
C HIS A 3 -36.33 25.72 -11.41
N GLY A 4 -36.33 24.41 -11.61
CA GLY A 4 -37.50 23.55 -11.50
C GLY A 4 -37.28 22.47 -10.43
N PRO A 5 -38.34 21.99 -9.76
CA PRO A 5 -38.23 20.81 -8.89
C PRO A 5 -37.71 19.60 -9.69
N ASP A 6 -36.77 18.85 -9.11
CA ASP A 6 -36.20 17.65 -9.75
C ASP A 6 -37.28 16.57 -9.86
N LYS A 7 -37.57 16.13 -11.09
CA LYS A 7 -38.56 15.10 -11.42
C LYS A 7 -38.36 13.79 -10.64
N ASN A 8 -37.11 13.48 -10.25
CA ASN A 8 -36.77 12.26 -9.52
C ASN A 8 -36.95 12.38 -7.99
N SER A 9 -37.26 13.58 -7.49
CA SER A 9 -37.41 13.86 -6.05
C SER A 9 -38.86 13.98 -5.58
N VAL A 10 -39.81 13.83 -6.51
CA VAL A 10 -41.25 14.02 -6.27
C VAL A 10 -41.93 12.66 -6.09
N ASP A 11 -42.93 12.60 -5.20
CA ASP A 11 -43.76 11.41 -5.00
C ASP A 11 -44.47 10.97 -6.30
N GLU A 12 -44.60 9.66 -6.49
CA GLU A 12 -45.14 9.04 -7.72
C GLU A 12 -46.57 9.53 -8.00
N SER A 13 -47.37 9.74 -6.95
CA SER A 13 -48.73 10.27 -7.08
C SER A 13 -48.77 11.69 -7.67
N THR A 14 -47.82 12.53 -7.24
CA THR A 14 -47.73 13.95 -7.66
C THR A 14 -47.13 14.05 -9.06
N TRP A 15 -46.20 13.16 -9.41
CA TRP A 15 -45.67 13.05 -10.77
C TRP A 15 -46.72 12.57 -11.77
N SER A 16 -47.48 11.52 -11.42
CA SER A 16 -48.60 11.03 -12.23
C SER A 16 -49.66 12.12 -12.46
N GLU A 17 -49.95 12.93 -11.43
CA GLU A 17 -50.85 14.09 -11.58
C GLU A 17 -50.29 15.14 -12.56
N ALA A 18 -48.99 15.43 -12.52
CA ALA A 18 -48.35 16.36 -13.45
C ALA A 18 -48.37 15.85 -14.89
N VAL A 19 -48.16 14.54 -15.11
CA VAL A 19 -48.27 13.90 -16.43
C VAL A 19 -49.71 13.94 -16.96
N SER A 20 -50.71 13.69 -16.10
CA SER A 20 -52.12 13.80 -16.47
C SER A 20 -52.50 15.23 -16.88
N ARG A 21 -52.06 16.23 -16.10
CA ARG A 21 -52.21 17.66 -16.43
C ARG A 21 -51.57 18.01 -17.76
N GLU A 22 -50.38 17.49 -18.02
CA GLU A 22 -49.63 17.75 -19.24
C GLU A 22 -50.38 17.27 -20.49
N ALA A 23 -50.95 16.07 -20.47
CA ALA A 23 -51.71 15.52 -21.59
C ALA A 23 -52.92 16.39 -21.97
N VAL A 24 -53.63 16.93 -20.97
CA VAL A 24 -54.80 17.81 -21.18
C VAL A 24 -54.37 19.20 -21.64
N ILE A 25 -53.33 19.78 -21.03
CA ILE A 25 -52.84 21.13 -21.36
C ILE A 25 -52.18 21.16 -22.74
N ARG A 26 -51.41 20.13 -23.11
CA ARG A 26 -50.80 20.00 -24.44
C ARG A 26 -51.86 20.05 -25.54
N ARG A 27 -52.95 19.29 -25.37
CA ARG A 27 -54.10 19.26 -26.30
C ARG A 27 -54.76 20.63 -26.41
N LEU A 28 -54.92 21.33 -25.29
CA LEU A 28 -55.54 22.65 -25.27
C LEU A 28 -54.66 23.73 -25.91
N VAL A 29 -53.34 23.65 -25.73
CA VAL A 29 -52.36 24.60 -26.30
C VAL A 29 -52.12 24.36 -27.79
N SER A 30 -52.30 23.14 -28.30
CA SER A 30 -52.17 22.81 -29.73
C SER A 30 -53.33 23.29 -30.62
N LEU A 31 -54.41 23.82 -30.03
CA LEU A 31 -55.54 24.37 -30.79
C LEU A 31 -55.24 25.81 -31.20
N ASP A 32 -55.42 26.15 -32.49
CA ASP A 32 -55.19 27.51 -33.00
C ASP A 32 -56.09 28.57 -32.36
N ARG A 33 -57.33 28.18 -31.99
CA ARG A 33 -58.32 29.04 -31.30
C ARG A 33 -59.15 28.23 -30.30
N PRO A 34 -58.66 28.00 -29.07
CA PRO A 34 -59.40 27.23 -28.08
C PRO A 34 -60.69 27.97 -27.68
N GLY A 35 -61.83 27.31 -27.82
CA GLY A 35 -63.14 27.86 -27.49
C GLY A 35 -63.44 27.85 -25.99
N ARG A 36 -64.51 28.56 -25.59
CA ARG A 36 -64.99 28.57 -24.19
C ARG A 36 -65.37 27.16 -23.70
N SER A 37 -65.89 26.32 -24.59
CA SER A 37 -66.22 24.91 -24.33
C SER A 37 -64.99 24.07 -23.99
N ASP A 38 -63.88 24.29 -24.69
CA ASP A 38 -62.65 23.50 -24.53
C ASP A 38 -61.94 23.83 -23.22
N PHE A 39 -61.96 25.11 -22.83
CA PHE A 39 -61.51 25.54 -21.50
C PHE A 39 -62.34 24.95 -20.37
N LEU A 40 -63.67 24.89 -20.52
CA LEU A 40 -64.55 24.30 -19.50
C LEU A 40 -64.36 22.78 -19.39
N ARG A 41 -64.15 22.10 -20.53
CA ARG A 41 -63.82 20.67 -20.58
C ARG A 41 -62.50 20.38 -19.86
N ALA A 42 -61.44 21.14 -20.16
CA ALA A 42 -60.15 20.99 -19.51
C ALA A 42 -60.20 21.29 -17.99
N CYS A 43 -61.01 22.26 -17.55
CA CYS A 43 -61.24 22.51 -16.13
C CYS A 43 -61.92 21.33 -15.43
N HIS A 44 -62.89 20.70 -16.10
CA HIS A 44 -63.62 19.55 -15.57
C HIS A 44 -62.75 18.30 -15.51
N GLU A 45 -62.01 17.99 -16.57
CA GLU A 45 -61.09 16.84 -16.66
C GLU A 45 -59.97 16.90 -15.61
N LEU A 46 -59.46 18.10 -15.31
CA LEU A 46 -58.38 18.30 -14.33
C LEU A 46 -58.87 18.63 -12.92
N GLY A 47 -60.17 18.84 -12.71
CA GLY A 47 -60.72 19.25 -11.41
C GLY A 47 -60.22 20.61 -10.89
N VAL A 48 -59.75 21.50 -11.78
CA VAL A 48 -59.16 22.80 -11.41
C VAL A 48 -60.04 23.99 -11.81
N LYS A 49 -59.94 25.08 -11.06
CA LYS A 49 -60.61 26.36 -11.40
C LYS A 49 -59.93 27.02 -12.60
N ARG A 50 -60.68 27.87 -13.32
CA ARG A 50 -60.20 28.59 -14.52
C ARG A 50 -58.91 29.38 -14.28
N THR A 51 -58.79 30.07 -13.14
CA THR A 51 -57.58 30.82 -12.77
C THR A 51 -56.34 29.92 -12.70
N ARG A 52 -56.47 28.76 -12.05
CA ARG A 52 -55.39 27.78 -11.94
C ARG A 52 -55.03 27.17 -13.29
N LEU A 53 -56.01 26.93 -14.16
CA LEU A 53 -55.77 26.45 -15.51
C LEU A 53 -54.95 27.46 -16.34
N TYR A 54 -55.25 28.76 -16.24
CA TYR A 54 -54.45 29.80 -16.91
C TYR A 54 -53.00 29.85 -16.40
N GLU A 55 -52.78 29.71 -15.09
CA GLU A 55 -51.42 29.62 -14.53
C GLU A 55 -50.63 28.43 -15.06
N LEU A 56 -51.28 27.26 -15.14
CA LEU A 56 -50.68 26.02 -15.66
C LEU A 56 -50.38 26.13 -17.16
N ILE A 57 -51.28 26.73 -17.95
CA ILE A 57 -51.03 27.01 -19.37
C ILE A 57 -49.85 27.98 -19.54
N GLY A 58 -49.76 29.01 -18.69
CA GLY A 58 -48.63 29.94 -18.68
C GLY A 58 -47.30 29.24 -18.41
N ALA A 59 -47.25 28.40 -17.36
CA ALA A 59 -46.07 27.62 -17.02
C ALA A 59 -45.67 26.62 -18.13
N TYR A 60 -46.64 26.00 -18.79
CA TYR A 60 -46.39 25.08 -19.90
C TYR A 60 -45.92 25.78 -21.18
N ARG A 61 -46.39 27.00 -21.46
CA ARG A 61 -45.92 27.80 -22.60
C ARG A 61 -44.48 28.30 -22.40
N GLU A 62 -44.10 28.63 -21.17
CA GLU A 62 -42.70 28.98 -20.84
C GLU A 62 -41.79 27.75 -20.94
N HIS A 63 -42.25 26.59 -20.45
CA HIS A 63 -41.51 25.34 -20.47
C HIS A 63 -42.43 24.15 -20.79
N PRO A 64 -42.42 23.61 -22.03
CA PRO A 64 -43.35 22.57 -22.49
C PRO A 64 -42.94 21.17 -22.03
N VAL A 65 -42.91 20.97 -20.71
CA VAL A 65 -42.51 19.71 -20.05
C VAL A 65 -43.42 19.45 -18.86
N ALA A 66 -43.70 18.17 -18.54
CA ALA A 66 -44.57 17.81 -17.41
C ALA A 66 -44.08 18.37 -16.05
N SER A 67 -42.76 18.54 -15.88
CA SER A 67 -42.18 19.09 -14.66
C SER A 67 -42.54 20.55 -14.39
N SER A 68 -42.97 21.33 -15.40
CA SER A 68 -43.43 22.71 -15.21
C SER A 68 -44.82 22.79 -14.57
N LEU A 69 -45.57 21.69 -14.60
CA LEU A 69 -46.94 21.56 -14.09
C LEU A 69 -47.01 20.95 -12.67
N LEU A 70 -45.85 20.71 -12.07
CA LEU A 70 -45.73 20.28 -10.69
C LEU A 70 -46.27 21.37 -9.73
N PRO A 71 -46.92 20.97 -8.62
CA PRO A 71 -47.33 21.93 -7.61
C PRO A 71 -46.10 22.66 -7.06
N ARG A 72 -46.15 24.00 -7.09
CA ARG A 72 -45.12 24.81 -6.44
C ARG A 72 -45.30 24.66 -4.93
N PRO A 73 -44.24 24.34 -4.17
CA PRO A 73 -44.36 24.19 -2.72
C PRO A 73 -44.88 25.49 -2.10
N ALA A 74 -45.94 25.38 -1.31
CA ALA A 74 -46.46 26.51 -0.54
C ALA A 74 -45.53 26.79 0.64
N GLY A 75 -44.99 28.01 0.73
CA GLY A 75 -44.12 28.43 1.82
C GLY A 75 -43.06 29.46 1.41
N THR A 76 -42.31 29.95 2.40
CA THR A 76 -41.13 30.79 2.15
C THR A 76 -40.11 30.01 1.32
N ARG A 77 -39.56 30.66 0.28
CA ARG A 77 -38.48 30.07 -0.52
C ARG A 77 -37.37 29.55 0.39
N GLN A 78 -36.92 28.32 0.15
CA GLN A 78 -35.71 27.79 0.78
C GLN A 78 -34.55 28.78 0.54
N GLY A 79 -33.86 29.16 1.61
CA GLY A 79 -32.81 30.18 1.57
C GLY A 79 -33.26 31.61 1.87
N SER A 80 -34.56 31.86 2.11
CA SER A 80 -35.01 33.19 2.57
C SER A 80 -34.41 33.54 3.94
N ARG A 81 -33.72 34.69 4.00
CA ARG A 81 -33.13 35.24 5.23
C ARG A 81 -34.16 36.18 5.87
N ARG A 82 -34.51 35.91 7.13
CA ARG A 82 -35.50 36.71 7.89
C ARG A 82 -34.88 37.49 9.05
N LEU A 83 -33.58 37.31 9.29
CA LEU A 83 -32.88 38.08 10.32
C LEU A 83 -32.50 39.45 9.75
N PRO A 84 -32.46 40.50 10.59
CA PRO A 84 -31.91 41.79 10.20
C PRO A 84 -30.46 41.65 9.74
N ASP A 85 -30.06 42.43 8.74
CA ASP A 85 -28.72 42.38 8.15
C ASP A 85 -27.61 42.60 9.19
N GLU A 86 -27.87 43.46 10.19
CA GLU A 86 -26.96 43.71 11.31
C GLU A 86 -26.73 42.45 12.17
N THR A 87 -27.76 41.61 12.33
CA THR A 87 -27.64 40.35 13.09
C THR A 87 -26.91 39.29 12.26
N GLU A 88 -27.13 39.26 10.94
CA GLU A 88 -26.37 38.38 10.04
C GLU A 88 -24.89 38.75 10.00
N ALA A 89 -24.56 40.05 10.04
CA ALA A 89 -23.18 40.52 10.12
C ALA A 89 -22.48 40.02 11.39
N VAL A 90 -23.16 40.08 12.55
CA VAL A 90 -22.63 39.53 13.81
C VAL A 90 -22.41 38.02 13.73
N ILE A 91 -23.32 37.28 13.08
CA ILE A 91 -23.17 35.83 12.90
C ILE A 91 -21.95 35.53 12.00
N ALA A 92 -21.79 36.26 10.90
CA ALA A 92 -20.68 36.08 9.97
C ALA A 92 -19.32 36.38 10.63
N GLU A 93 -19.23 37.47 11.41
CA GLU A 93 -18.05 37.85 12.19
C GLU A 93 -17.67 36.75 13.20
N ALA A 94 -18.63 36.31 14.03
CA ALA A 94 -18.37 35.26 15.00
C ALA A 94 -17.99 33.91 14.34
N LEU A 95 -18.52 33.63 13.15
CA LEU A 95 -18.13 32.45 12.39
C LEU A 95 -16.69 32.51 11.91
N GLN A 96 -16.21 33.66 11.43
CA GLN A 96 -14.82 33.82 11.00
C GLN A 96 -13.86 33.85 12.18
N ASP A 97 -14.10 34.74 13.14
CA ASP A 97 -13.10 35.08 14.16
C ASP A 97 -13.03 34.02 15.27
N PHE A 98 -14.16 33.36 15.57
CA PHE A 98 -14.26 32.42 16.67
C PHE A 98 -14.41 30.97 16.20
N TYR A 99 -15.30 30.70 15.22
CA TYR A 99 -15.63 29.32 14.84
C TYR A 99 -14.69 28.70 13.80
N LYS A 100 -14.20 29.46 12.81
CA LYS A 100 -13.23 29.04 11.79
C LYS A 100 -11.79 29.05 12.35
N THR A 101 -11.61 28.45 13.52
CA THR A 101 -10.30 28.38 14.22
C THR A 101 -9.90 26.93 14.50
N ARG A 102 -8.58 26.69 14.65
CA ARG A 102 -8.03 25.36 14.97
C ARG A 102 -8.41 24.85 16.37
N GLN A 103 -8.85 25.74 17.26
CA GLN A 103 -9.29 25.39 18.62
C GLN A 103 -10.65 24.67 18.63
N LYS A 104 -11.33 24.59 17.48
CA LYS A 104 -12.58 23.85 17.26
C LYS A 104 -13.65 24.08 18.36
N PRO A 105 -14.00 25.34 18.69
CA PRO A 105 -15.04 25.59 19.68
C PRO A 105 -16.38 24.97 19.27
N SER A 106 -17.18 24.56 20.25
CA SER A 106 -18.49 23.94 20.03
C SER A 106 -19.53 24.96 19.56
N ILE A 107 -20.58 24.48 18.88
CA ILE A 107 -21.69 25.32 18.40
C ILE A 107 -22.34 26.09 19.56
N ASN A 108 -22.41 25.49 20.76
CA ASN A 108 -22.94 26.14 21.94
C ASN A 108 -22.06 27.30 22.43
N ARG A 109 -20.73 27.19 22.32
CA ARG A 109 -19.84 28.31 22.64
C ARG A 109 -19.96 29.42 21.61
N LEU A 110 -20.05 29.09 20.32
CA LEU A 110 -20.32 30.06 19.27
C LEU A 110 -21.63 30.81 19.50
N HIS A 111 -22.71 30.10 19.88
CA HIS A 111 -23.99 30.75 20.15
C HIS A 111 -23.94 31.69 21.36
N LYS A 112 -23.20 31.33 22.41
CA LYS A 112 -22.95 32.22 23.56
C LYS A 112 -22.19 33.47 23.13
N GLU A 113 -21.20 33.33 22.25
CA GLU A 113 -20.40 34.45 21.75
C GLU A 113 -21.24 35.39 20.87
N ILE A 114 -22.06 34.85 19.97
CA ILE A 114 -23.01 35.64 19.16
C ILE A 114 -23.98 36.41 20.06
N ARG A 115 -24.51 35.77 21.12
CA ARG A 115 -25.37 36.46 22.10
C ARG A 115 -24.64 37.60 22.81
N ARG A 116 -23.36 37.43 23.14
CA ARG A 116 -22.52 38.47 23.76
C ARG A 116 -22.36 39.65 22.81
N LEU A 117 -22.00 39.41 21.56
CA LEU A 117 -21.83 40.44 20.53
C LEU A 117 -23.15 41.18 20.23
N CYS A 118 -24.28 40.46 20.12
CA CYS A 118 -25.59 41.08 19.94
C CYS A 118 -25.96 41.98 21.14
N ARG A 119 -25.67 41.58 22.39
CA ARG A 119 -25.94 42.41 23.58
C ARG A 119 -25.15 43.71 23.57
N VAL A 120 -23.88 43.66 23.21
CA VAL A 120 -23.01 44.84 23.12
C VAL A 120 -23.52 45.82 22.05
N ARG A 121 -24.07 45.30 20.95
CA ARG A 121 -24.60 46.09 19.82
C ARG A 121 -26.09 46.45 19.95
N GLY A 122 -26.75 46.10 21.05
CA GLY A 122 -28.19 46.36 21.24
C GLY A 122 -29.12 45.57 20.30
N LEU A 123 -28.63 44.47 19.71
CA LEU A 123 -29.35 43.66 18.73
C LEU A 123 -30.10 42.49 19.38
N ARG A 124 -31.19 42.06 18.75
CA ARG A 124 -31.94 40.87 19.18
C ARG A 124 -31.13 39.61 18.84
N ALA A 125 -30.82 38.81 19.86
CA ALA A 125 -30.03 37.61 19.67
C ALA A 125 -30.73 36.55 18.79
N PRO A 126 -30.00 35.91 17.85
CA PRO A 126 -30.56 34.86 17.00
C PRO A 126 -30.80 33.56 17.79
N SER A 127 -31.72 32.75 17.27
CA SER A 127 -32.00 31.42 17.82
C SER A 127 -30.85 30.45 17.53
N TRP A 128 -30.74 29.40 18.35
CA TRP A 128 -29.72 28.37 18.13
C TRP A 128 -29.89 27.68 16.76
N HIS A 129 -31.14 27.44 16.33
CA HIS A 129 -31.44 26.90 15.00
C HIS A 129 -30.98 27.83 13.87
N ALA A 130 -31.10 29.15 14.04
CA ALA A 130 -30.61 30.09 13.04
C ALA A 130 -29.08 30.01 12.88
N VAL A 131 -28.34 29.93 13.99
CA VAL A 131 -26.88 29.75 13.97
C VAL A 131 -26.49 28.41 13.33
N ARG A 132 -27.16 27.31 13.73
CA ARG A 132 -26.92 25.98 13.13
C ARG A 132 -27.19 25.97 11.62
N ALA A 133 -28.25 26.66 11.16
CA ALA A 133 -28.56 26.78 9.74
C ALA A 133 -27.47 27.54 8.97
N ARG A 134 -26.83 28.56 9.58
CA ARG A 134 -25.70 29.28 8.95
C ARG A 134 -24.45 28.42 8.88
N ILE A 135 -24.19 27.60 9.90
CA ILE A 135 -23.09 26.63 9.86
C ILE A 135 -23.31 25.59 8.75
N ALA A 136 -24.53 25.06 8.63
CA ALA A 136 -24.88 24.09 7.60
C ALA A 136 -24.82 24.66 6.17
N ALA A 137 -24.92 25.98 6.02
CA ALA A 137 -24.82 26.67 4.74
C ALA A 137 -23.37 27.04 4.35
N LEU A 138 -22.40 26.87 5.25
CA LEU A 138 -20.98 27.06 4.92
C LEU A 138 -20.49 25.93 4.03
N ASP A 139 -19.54 26.23 3.15
CA ASP A 139 -18.82 25.20 2.40
C ASP A 139 -18.07 24.27 3.37
N PRO A 140 -18.40 22.97 3.40
CA PRO A 140 -17.70 21.99 4.22
C PRO A 140 -16.18 21.98 3.98
N ALA A 141 -15.72 22.26 2.76
CA ALA A 141 -14.30 22.27 2.40
C ALA A 141 -13.56 23.44 3.07
N GLU A 142 -14.14 24.65 3.03
CA GLU A 142 -13.58 25.81 3.72
C GLU A 142 -13.53 25.60 5.24
N LEU A 143 -14.60 25.02 5.80
CA LEU A 143 -14.69 24.79 7.25
C LEU A 143 -13.64 23.77 7.71
N ALA A 144 -13.45 22.69 6.95
CA ALA A 144 -12.39 21.72 7.22
C ALA A 144 -11.00 22.33 7.05
N MET A 145 -10.80 23.20 6.05
CA MET A 145 -9.52 23.87 5.85
C MET A 145 -9.15 24.76 7.04
N ALA A 146 -10.11 25.52 7.57
CA ALA A 146 -9.89 26.40 8.71
C ALA A 146 -9.70 25.64 10.04
N ARG A 147 -10.47 24.56 10.25
CA ARG A 147 -10.51 23.84 11.55
C ARG A 147 -9.55 22.66 11.65
N GLU A 148 -9.28 21.98 10.55
CA GLU A 148 -8.49 20.73 10.49
C GLU A 148 -7.23 20.89 9.64
N GLY A 149 -7.14 21.94 8.83
CA GLY A 149 -5.99 22.29 8.03
C GLY A 149 -6.09 21.84 6.57
N PRO A 150 -5.14 22.28 5.74
CA PRO A 150 -5.18 22.06 4.29
C PRO A 150 -5.02 20.60 3.88
N LYS A 151 -4.44 19.74 4.74
CA LYS A 151 -4.35 18.29 4.46
C LYS A 151 -5.73 17.63 4.58
N ALA A 152 -6.39 17.75 5.74
CA ALA A 152 -7.71 17.15 5.98
C ALA A 152 -8.80 17.65 5.01
N ALA A 153 -8.75 18.94 4.64
CA ALA A 153 -9.66 19.49 3.63
C ALA A 153 -9.44 18.87 2.24
N ARG A 154 -8.17 18.70 1.84
CA ARG A 154 -7.83 18.04 0.58
C ARG A 154 -8.25 16.57 0.59
N ASP A 155 -8.00 15.85 1.68
CA ASP A 155 -8.32 14.42 1.78
C ASP A 155 -9.83 14.16 1.71
N ARG A 156 -10.67 15.05 2.28
CA ARG A 156 -12.13 14.89 2.30
C ARG A 156 -12.87 15.43 1.08
N PHE A 157 -12.44 16.57 0.53
CA PHE A 157 -13.25 17.33 -0.44
C PHE A 157 -12.60 17.53 -1.80
N ARG A 158 -11.31 17.23 -1.96
CA ARG A 158 -10.67 17.33 -3.27
C ARG A 158 -11.21 16.20 -4.16
N PRO A 159 -11.84 16.50 -5.31
CA PRO A 159 -12.16 15.48 -6.29
C PRO A 159 -10.85 14.82 -6.76
N VAL A 160 -10.80 13.50 -6.75
CA VAL A 160 -9.62 12.72 -7.17
C VAL A 160 -9.88 12.19 -8.58
N PRO A 161 -9.41 12.85 -9.65
CA PRO A 161 -9.84 12.54 -11.00
C PRO A 161 -8.98 11.48 -11.72
N GLY A 162 -8.04 10.84 -11.03
CA GLY A 162 -7.14 9.87 -11.65
C GLY A 162 -6.82 8.72 -10.71
N GLN A 163 -7.18 7.50 -11.12
CA GLN A 163 -6.57 6.30 -10.56
C GLN A 163 -5.26 6.07 -11.32
N TYR A 164 -4.19 5.77 -10.59
CA TYR A 164 -2.97 5.29 -11.22
C TYR A 164 -3.24 3.88 -11.75
N GLU A 165 -3.46 3.75 -13.05
CA GLU A 165 -3.81 2.50 -13.72
C GLU A 165 -2.63 1.94 -14.51
N ALA A 166 -2.52 0.62 -14.52
CA ALA A 166 -1.52 -0.13 -15.28
C ALA A 166 -2.23 -0.92 -16.39
N GLY A 167 -1.71 -0.85 -17.61
CA GLY A 167 -2.34 -1.44 -18.79
C GLY A 167 -2.30 -2.96 -18.86
N HIS A 168 -1.30 -3.59 -18.21
CA HIS A 168 -1.04 -5.02 -18.27
C HIS A 168 -0.34 -5.52 -16.99
N ALA A 169 -0.36 -6.83 -16.78
CA ALA A 169 0.24 -7.48 -15.61
C ALA A 169 1.72 -7.10 -15.51
N PHE A 170 2.25 -6.83 -14.31
CA PHE A 170 3.65 -6.48 -14.10
C PHE A 170 4.14 -5.23 -14.83
N ALA A 171 3.25 -4.38 -15.37
CA ALA A 171 3.66 -3.06 -15.84
C ALA A 171 4.17 -2.24 -14.65
N VAL A 172 3.43 -2.26 -13.54
CA VAL A 172 3.78 -1.54 -12.33
C VAL A 172 3.41 -2.36 -11.10
N VAL A 173 4.41 -2.61 -10.24
CA VAL A 173 4.22 -3.21 -8.92
C VAL A 173 4.45 -2.16 -7.84
N GLN A 174 3.53 -2.04 -6.88
CA GLN A 174 3.70 -1.17 -5.73
C GLN A 174 4.22 -1.96 -4.53
N ILE A 175 5.26 -1.44 -3.88
CA ILE A 175 5.81 -2.03 -2.65
C ILE A 175 5.64 -1.05 -1.49
N ASP A 176 5.19 -1.57 -0.36
CA ASP A 176 5.11 -0.79 0.88
C ASP A 176 5.35 -1.67 2.11
N HIS A 177 5.69 -1.04 3.23
CA HIS A 177 5.95 -1.68 4.51
C HIS A 177 4.92 -1.25 5.55
N THR A 178 4.43 -2.20 6.33
CA THR A 178 3.53 -1.92 7.47
C THR A 178 3.93 -2.74 8.69
N LEU A 179 3.62 -2.24 9.88
CA LEU A 179 3.78 -2.98 11.12
C LEU A 179 2.52 -3.81 11.36
N VAL A 180 2.63 -5.14 11.38
CA VAL A 180 1.47 -6.03 11.52
C VAL A 180 0.85 -5.85 12.90
N ASP A 181 -0.48 -5.72 12.97
CA ASP A 181 -1.24 -5.53 14.20
C ASP A 181 -1.41 -6.82 15.02
N VAL A 182 -0.36 -7.64 15.14
CA VAL A 182 -0.35 -8.85 15.98
C VAL A 182 1.01 -9.03 16.64
N ILE A 183 0.99 -9.43 17.91
CA ILE A 183 2.21 -9.79 18.63
C ILE A 183 2.53 -11.25 18.35
N VAL A 184 3.71 -11.53 17.80
CA VAL A 184 4.19 -12.91 17.64
C VAL A 184 4.92 -13.39 18.89
N VAL A 185 5.00 -14.71 19.08
CA VAL A 185 5.73 -15.36 20.16
C VAL A 185 7.04 -15.98 19.67
N ASP A 186 7.96 -16.26 20.60
CA ASP A 186 9.22 -16.95 20.29
C ASP A 186 9.01 -18.46 20.06
N ARG A 187 9.86 -19.06 19.23
CA ARG A 187 9.74 -20.49 18.87
C ARG A 187 9.98 -21.43 20.06
N GLN A 188 10.82 -21.04 21.02
CA GLN A 188 11.31 -21.94 22.07
C GLN A 188 10.40 -22.01 23.29
N HIS A 189 9.90 -20.86 23.75
CA HIS A 189 9.16 -20.69 24.99
C HIS A 189 7.73 -20.21 24.75
N ARG A 190 7.34 -19.92 23.50
CA ARG A 190 6.01 -19.42 23.12
C ARG A 190 5.60 -18.19 23.92
N ARG A 191 6.56 -17.33 24.28
CA ARG A 191 6.29 -16.08 25.02
C ARG A 191 6.27 -14.88 24.07
N PRO A 192 5.54 -13.81 24.40
CA PRO A 192 5.36 -12.67 23.50
C PRO A 192 6.67 -11.95 23.17
N LEU A 193 6.91 -11.68 21.89
CA LEU A 193 8.09 -11.01 21.35
C LEU A 193 7.82 -9.57 20.96
N GLN A 194 7.22 -9.33 19.80
CA GLN A 194 6.96 -8.00 19.25
C GLN A 194 6.04 -8.13 18.04
N ARG A 195 5.61 -6.99 17.52
CA ARG A 195 4.94 -6.92 16.23
C ARG A 195 5.98 -7.06 15.10
N PRO A 196 5.74 -7.90 14.08
CA PRO A 196 6.61 -7.99 12.92
C PRO A 196 6.30 -6.90 11.89
N TRP A 197 7.28 -6.60 11.05
CA TRP A 197 7.12 -5.79 9.85
C TRP A 197 6.79 -6.68 8.67
N LEU A 198 5.80 -6.24 7.89
CA LEU A 198 5.36 -6.88 6.66
C LEU A 198 5.67 -5.95 5.49
N THR A 199 6.37 -6.47 4.50
CA THR A 199 6.56 -5.83 3.19
C THR A 199 5.62 -6.51 2.21
N LEU A 200 4.76 -5.75 1.53
CA LEU A 200 3.84 -6.29 0.52
C LEU A 200 4.15 -5.67 -0.85
N ALA A 201 4.05 -6.50 -1.88
CA ALA A 201 4.16 -6.09 -3.28
C ALA A 201 2.84 -6.43 -3.99
N ILE A 202 2.20 -5.44 -4.61
CA ILE A 202 0.94 -5.62 -5.36
C ILE A 202 1.09 -5.20 -6.82
N ASP A 203 0.63 -6.05 -7.74
CA ASP A 203 0.49 -5.69 -9.14
C ASP A 203 -0.69 -4.73 -9.34
N VAL A 204 -0.45 -3.56 -9.94
CA VAL A 204 -1.47 -2.52 -10.08
C VAL A 204 -2.59 -2.94 -11.04
N ALA A 205 -2.27 -3.67 -12.11
CA ALA A 205 -3.25 -4.01 -13.15
C ALA A 205 -4.27 -5.07 -12.67
N SER A 206 -3.79 -6.10 -11.97
CA SER A 206 -4.59 -7.25 -11.53
C SER A 206 -5.02 -7.21 -10.07
N ARG A 207 -4.43 -6.33 -9.26
CA ARG A 207 -4.54 -6.33 -7.79
C ARG A 207 -4.01 -7.59 -7.12
N MET A 208 -3.34 -8.48 -7.86
CA MET A 208 -2.74 -9.67 -7.26
C MET A 208 -1.52 -9.27 -6.41
N VAL A 209 -1.34 -9.96 -5.30
CA VAL A 209 -0.13 -9.80 -4.48
C VAL A 209 1.00 -10.51 -5.22
N ALA A 210 2.02 -9.77 -5.64
CA ALA A 210 3.14 -10.32 -6.37
C ALA A 210 4.16 -11.01 -5.45
N GLY A 211 4.27 -10.54 -4.21
CA GLY A 211 5.11 -11.14 -3.18
C GLY A 211 5.01 -10.43 -1.84
N PHE A 212 5.55 -11.03 -0.80
CA PHE A 212 5.64 -10.40 0.52
C PHE A 212 6.89 -10.87 1.28
N TYR A 213 7.24 -10.14 2.34
CA TYR A 213 8.31 -10.53 3.25
C TYR A 213 7.99 -10.10 4.68
N LEU A 214 8.06 -11.06 5.61
CA LEU A 214 7.74 -10.87 7.02
C LEU A 214 9.02 -10.93 7.88
N THR A 215 9.24 -9.95 8.75
CA THR A 215 10.47 -9.86 9.54
C THR A 215 10.28 -9.21 10.90
N LEU A 216 11.15 -9.54 11.87
CA LEU A 216 11.24 -8.87 13.16
C LEU A 216 12.16 -7.63 13.12
N GLU A 217 12.86 -7.42 12.02
CA GLU A 217 13.72 -6.27 11.81
C GLU A 217 12.93 -5.09 11.25
N ALA A 218 13.36 -3.87 11.55
CA ALA A 218 12.79 -2.69 10.91
C ALA A 218 13.07 -2.73 9.39
N PRO A 219 12.22 -2.08 8.57
CA PRO A 219 12.42 -2.01 7.14
C PRO A 219 13.83 -1.53 6.79
N SER A 220 14.47 -2.21 5.85
CA SER A 220 15.81 -1.91 5.38
C SER A 220 15.92 -2.22 3.89
N ALA A 221 17.02 -1.81 3.25
CA ALA A 221 17.28 -2.20 1.86
C ALA A 221 17.29 -3.72 1.67
N VAL A 222 17.70 -4.48 2.70
CA VAL A 222 17.68 -5.95 2.69
C VAL A 222 16.24 -6.48 2.71
N SER A 223 15.34 -5.93 3.54
CA SER A 223 13.96 -6.40 3.56
C SER A 223 13.23 -6.12 2.24
N VAL A 224 13.53 -4.99 1.60
CA VAL A 224 13.03 -4.67 0.24
C VAL A 224 13.58 -5.68 -0.78
N ALA A 225 14.88 -5.95 -0.75
CA ALA A 225 15.51 -6.93 -1.64
C ALA A 225 14.88 -8.32 -1.51
N LEU A 226 14.61 -8.77 -0.28
CA LEU A 226 13.98 -10.07 -0.01
C LEU A 226 12.51 -10.10 -0.46
N ALA A 227 11.78 -8.99 -0.35
CA ALA A 227 10.44 -8.88 -0.89
C ALA A 227 10.43 -8.92 -2.43
N ILE A 228 11.41 -8.28 -3.09
CA ILE A 228 11.58 -8.33 -4.54
C ILE A 228 12.01 -9.73 -4.99
N GLN A 229 12.88 -10.40 -4.24
CA GLN A 229 13.22 -11.79 -4.51
C GLN A 229 11.97 -12.67 -4.46
N HIS A 230 11.18 -12.54 -3.39
CA HIS A 230 9.92 -13.25 -3.29
C HIS A 230 8.99 -12.89 -4.46
N LEU A 231 8.91 -11.64 -4.89
CA LEU A 231 8.15 -11.21 -6.07
C LEU A 231 8.56 -12.00 -7.32
N VAL A 232 9.86 -12.08 -7.60
CA VAL A 232 10.41 -12.61 -8.85
C VAL A 232 10.41 -14.14 -8.91
N GLN A 233 10.60 -14.82 -7.78
CA GLN A 233 10.71 -16.29 -7.76
C GLN A 233 9.37 -17.00 -8.06
N PRO A 234 9.38 -18.19 -8.68
CA PRO A 234 8.22 -19.07 -8.72
C PRO A 234 7.71 -19.39 -7.31
N LYS A 235 6.39 -19.40 -7.10
CA LYS A 235 5.79 -19.55 -5.77
C LYS A 235 5.49 -20.99 -5.42
N GLU A 236 5.40 -21.86 -6.41
CA GLU A 236 4.99 -23.25 -6.27
C GLU A 236 5.91 -24.03 -5.31
N PRO A 237 7.27 -23.97 -5.42
CA PRO A 237 8.13 -24.67 -4.48
C PRO A 237 8.05 -24.10 -3.05
N TRP A 238 7.83 -22.79 -2.93
CA TRP A 238 7.73 -22.10 -1.65
C TRP A 238 6.41 -22.44 -0.94
N LEU A 239 5.29 -22.43 -1.66
CA LEU A 239 3.97 -22.85 -1.14
C LEU A 239 3.97 -24.33 -0.72
N ALA A 240 4.59 -25.20 -1.51
CA ALA A 240 4.76 -26.60 -1.15
C ALA A 240 5.55 -26.78 0.16
N GLY A 241 6.58 -25.95 0.38
CA GLY A 241 7.33 -25.92 1.65
C GLY A 241 6.50 -25.49 2.86
N LEU A 242 5.41 -24.74 2.63
CA LEU A 242 4.43 -24.35 3.66
C LEU A 242 3.24 -25.32 3.76
N GLY A 243 3.21 -26.37 2.94
CA GLY A 243 2.09 -27.31 2.87
C GLY A 243 0.79 -26.68 2.34
N ILE A 244 0.90 -25.65 1.49
CA ILE A 244 -0.24 -24.94 0.90
C ILE A 244 -0.39 -25.39 -0.56
N ASP A 245 -1.58 -25.89 -0.89
CA ASP A 245 -1.97 -26.25 -2.26
C ASP A 245 -2.85 -25.14 -2.83
N ALA A 246 -2.23 -24.19 -3.54
CA ALA A 246 -2.91 -23.04 -4.13
C ALA A 246 -2.12 -22.46 -5.31
N ASP A 247 -2.82 -21.84 -6.25
CA ASP A 247 -2.23 -21.17 -7.41
C ASP A 247 -1.76 -19.76 -7.05
N TRP A 248 -0.48 -19.47 -7.30
CA TRP A 248 0.08 -18.12 -7.18
C TRP A 248 1.06 -17.85 -8.34
N PRO A 249 0.53 -17.55 -9.55
CA PRO A 249 1.30 -17.57 -10.80
C PRO A 249 2.17 -16.32 -11.04
N THR A 250 2.27 -15.40 -10.08
CA THR A 250 3.09 -14.20 -10.24
C THR A 250 4.56 -14.52 -10.05
N CYS A 251 5.34 -14.46 -11.13
CA CYS A 251 6.80 -14.61 -11.13
C CYS A 251 7.44 -13.86 -12.31
N GLY A 252 8.71 -13.51 -12.17
CA GLY A 252 9.46 -12.72 -13.16
C GLY A 252 9.56 -11.23 -12.84
N PHE A 253 10.20 -10.47 -13.73
CA PHE A 253 10.52 -9.05 -13.54
C PHE A 253 9.37 -8.13 -13.96
N PRO A 254 8.96 -7.18 -13.10
CA PRO A 254 8.08 -6.10 -13.52
C PRO A 254 8.83 -5.05 -14.34
N GLU A 255 8.12 -4.27 -15.15
CA GLU A 255 8.70 -3.14 -15.89
C GLU A 255 9.07 -2.01 -14.94
N ALA A 256 8.21 -1.72 -13.95
CA ALA A 256 8.48 -0.71 -12.95
C ALA A 256 8.07 -1.16 -11.54
N ILE A 257 8.84 -0.74 -10.54
CA ILE A 257 8.50 -0.86 -9.13
C ILE A 257 8.29 0.54 -8.56
N HIS A 258 7.06 0.75 -8.09
CA HIS A 258 6.64 1.95 -7.37
C HIS A 258 6.94 1.81 -5.89
N VAL A 259 7.80 2.68 -5.38
CA VAL A 259 8.27 2.67 -4.00
C VAL A 259 8.12 4.03 -3.32
N ASP A 260 7.99 4.01 -2.00
CA ASP A 260 7.98 5.23 -1.21
C ASP A 260 9.36 5.92 -1.16
N ASN A 261 9.38 7.17 -0.69
CA ASN A 261 10.60 7.98 -0.57
C ASN A 261 11.50 7.60 0.62
N ALA A 262 11.26 6.44 1.24
CA ALA A 262 12.02 5.98 2.38
C ALA A 262 13.51 5.75 2.01
N ARG A 263 14.42 5.87 2.99
CA ARG A 263 15.88 5.84 2.74
C ARG A 263 16.33 4.47 2.19
N GLU A 264 15.61 3.43 2.56
CA GLU A 264 15.80 2.04 2.19
C GLU A 264 15.71 1.85 0.66
N PHE A 265 14.78 2.56 0.01
CA PHE A 265 14.56 2.54 -1.42
C PHE A 265 15.56 3.37 -2.23
N ARG A 266 16.41 4.18 -1.57
CA ARG A 266 17.42 5.02 -2.23
C ARG A 266 18.81 4.38 -2.24
N SER A 267 18.93 3.11 -1.84
CA SER A 267 20.22 2.45 -1.79
C SER A 267 20.83 2.26 -3.19
N ARG A 268 22.14 2.46 -3.32
CA ARG A 268 22.87 2.29 -4.60
C ARG A 268 22.80 0.85 -5.11
N ALA A 269 22.76 -0.13 -4.20
CA ALA A 269 22.64 -1.54 -4.53
C ALA A 269 21.28 -1.84 -5.18
N LEU A 270 20.19 -1.37 -4.57
CA LEU A 270 18.84 -1.55 -5.11
C LEU A 270 18.68 -0.91 -6.49
N ARG A 271 19.16 0.33 -6.67
CA ARG A 271 19.09 1.02 -7.96
C ARG A 271 19.84 0.27 -9.06
N ARG A 272 21.09 -0.13 -8.79
CA ARG A 272 21.91 -0.85 -9.77
C ARG A 272 21.37 -2.24 -10.08
N GLY A 273 20.85 -2.94 -9.07
CA GLY A 273 20.19 -4.23 -9.27
C GLY A 273 18.98 -4.07 -10.18
N ALA A 274 18.11 -3.10 -9.90
CA ALA A 274 16.95 -2.83 -10.74
C ALA A 274 17.34 -2.46 -12.19
N GLU A 275 18.34 -1.57 -12.38
CA GLU A 275 18.87 -1.20 -13.70
C GLU A 275 19.42 -2.39 -14.49
N GLU A 276 20.16 -3.30 -13.84
CA GLU A 276 20.72 -4.51 -14.48
C GLU A 276 19.64 -5.42 -15.05
N TYR A 277 18.50 -5.54 -14.35
CA TYR A 277 17.37 -6.38 -14.74
C TYR A 277 16.31 -5.63 -15.56
N GLY A 278 16.58 -4.39 -15.97
CA GLY A 278 15.66 -3.57 -16.76
C GLY A 278 14.39 -3.14 -16.02
N VAL A 279 14.44 -3.11 -14.69
CA VAL A 279 13.34 -2.70 -13.81
C VAL A 279 13.48 -1.23 -13.46
N GLU A 280 12.49 -0.41 -13.80
CA GLU A 280 12.47 1.00 -13.46
C GLU A 280 12.04 1.21 -12.00
N LEU A 281 12.82 1.94 -11.20
CA LEU A 281 12.42 2.34 -9.85
C LEU A 281 11.77 3.72 -9.87
N ILE A 282 10.46 3.76 -9.66
CA ILE A 282 9.68 5.00 -9.64
C ILE A 282 9.37 5.36 -8.19
N HIS A 283 9.92 6.50 -7.75
CA HIS A 283 9.64 7.05 -6.43
C HIS A 283 8.37 7.90 -6.45
N ARG A 284 7.49 7.73 -5.47
CA ARG A 284 6.27 8.56 -5.37
C ARG A 284 6.63 10.04 -5.20
N PRO A 285 5.95 10.98 -5.88
CA PRO A 285 6.13 12.40 -5.61
C PRO A 285 5.76 12.75 -4.17
N VAL A 286 6.47 13.70 -3.56
CA VAL A 286 6.19 14.13 -2.19
C VAL A 286 4.78 14.76 -2.13
N ALA A 287 3.96 14.29 -1.17
CA ALA A 287 2.62 14.82 -0.87
C ALA A 287 1.50 14.55 -1.89
N THR A 288 1.58 13.45 -2.65
CA THR A 288 0.48 12.94 -3.49
C THR A 288 0.01 11.55 -3.02
N PRO A 289 -1.06 11.46 -2.20
CA PRO A 289 -1.63 10.19 -1.72
C PRO A 289 -2.15 9.28 -2.84
N HIS A 290 -2.44 9.85 -4.01
CA HIS A 290 -3.13 9.17 -5.11
C HIS A 290 -2.37 7.97 -5.70
N TYR A 291 -1.04 7.91 -5.51
CA TYR A 291 -0.20 6.84 -6.06
C TYR A 291 -0.13 5.60 -5.15
N GLY A 292 -0.57 5.68 -3.89
CA GLY A 292 -0.48 4.57 -2.91
C GLY A 292 -1.80 3.84 -2.63
N GLY A 293 -2.93 4.31 -3.16
CA GLY A 293 -4.25 3.81 -2.76
C GLY A 293 -4.53 2.32 -3.00
N HIS A 294 -3.75 1.66 -3.85
CA HIS A 294 -3.90 0.23 -4.14
C HIS A 294 -3.23 -0.62 -3.06
N ILE A 295 -1.97 -0.34 -2.75
CA ILE A 295 -1.25 -1.03 -1.67
C ILE A 295 -1.82 -0.67 -0.29
N GLU A 296 -2.26 0.57 -0.08
CA GLU A 296 -2.93 0.98 1.16
C GLU A 296 -4.22 0.19 1.40
N ARG A 297 -5.03 -0.03 0.35
CA ARG A 297 -6.25 -0.83 0.45
C ARG A 297 -5.93 -2.31 0.73
N LEU A 298 -4.93 -2.87 0.06
CA LEU A 298 -4.49 -4.25 0.34
C LEU A 298 -4.02 -4.39 1.78
N ILE A 299 -3.19 -3.46 2.27
CA ILE A 299 -2.74 -3.44 3.67
C ILE A 299 -3.95 -3.39 4.61
N GLY A 300 -4.94 -2.53 4.33
CA GLY A 300 -6.17 -2.46 5.12
C GLY A 300 -6.93 -3.79 5.16
N THR A 301 -7.09 -4.46 4.01
CA THR A 301 -7.71 -5.79 3.93
C THR A 301 -6.96 -6.81 4.77
N MET A 302 -5.63 -6.86 4.63
CA MET A 302 -4.78 -7.81 5.37
C MET A 302 -4.81 -7.52 6.89
N MET A 303 -4.77 -6.26 7.30
CA MET A 303 -4.86 -5.90 8.72
C MET A 303 -6.23 -6.24 9.31
N GLY A 304 -7.32 -6.05 8.56
CA GLY A 304 -8.65 -6.47 8.97
C GLY A 304 -8.74 -7.98 9.24
N ALA A 305 -8.07 -8.80 8.42
CA ALA A 305 -7.97 -10.24 8.67
C ALA A 305 -7.07 -10.55 9.89
N VAL A 306 -5.97 -9.83 10.06
CA VAL A 306 -5.06 -9.97 11.21
C VAL A 306 -5.75 -9.61 12.53
N HIS A 307 -6.70 -8.69 12.54
CA HIS A 307 -7.48 -8.34 13.74
C HIS A 307 -8.36 -9.49 14.24
N LEU A 308 -8.57 -10.55 13.45
CA LEU A 308 -9.25 -11.77 13.88
C LEU A 308 -8.32 -12.75 14.63
N LEU A 309 -7.01 -12.49 14.62
CA LEU A 309 -6.02 -13.37 15.24
C LEU A 309 -5.85 -13.12 16.75
N PRO A 310 -5.60 -14.17 17.54
CA PRO A 310 -5.26 -14.01 18.95
C PRO A 310 -3.93 -13.27 19.12
N GLY A 311 -3.93 -12.24 19.97
CA GLY A 311 -2.78 -11.37 20.20
C GLY A 311 -2.73 -10.13 19.30
N THR A 312 -3.84 -9.80 18.64
CA THR A 312 -3.95 -8.56 17.87
C THR A 312 -3.86 -7.32 18.76
N THR A 313 -3.25 -6.24 18.24
CA THR A 313 -3.14 -4.96 18.96
C THR A 313 -4.23 -3.95 18.62
N PHE A 314 -5.08 -4.24 17.62
CA PHE A 314 -6.03 -3.32 16.97
C PHE A 314 -5.38 -2.01 16.48
N SER A 315 -6.13 -1.21 15.73
CA SER A 315 -5.62 0.05 15.15
C SER A 315 -5.71 1.22 16.13
N ASP A 316 -6.71 1.19 17.02
CA ASP A 316 -7.00 2.26 17.98
C ASP A 316 -6.88 1.80 19.44
N ILE A 317 -6.40 2.72 20.30
CA ILE A 317 -6.27 2.50 21.75
C ILE A 317 -7.65 2.28 22.39
N ASP A 318 -8.68 2.94 21.85
CA ASP A 318 -10.06 2.84 22.33
C ASP A 318 -10.72 1.50 21.94
N GLU A 319 -10.33 0.91 20.79
CA GLU A 319 -10.79 -0.44 20.38
C GLU A 319 -10.14 -1.55 21.20
N ARG A 320 -8.94 -1.29 21.77
CA ARG A 320 -8.20 -2.28 22.55
C ARG A 320 -8.86 -2.58 23.91
N GLY A 321 -9.57 -1.63 24.51
CA GLY A 321 -10.22 -1.81 25.81
C GLY A 321 -9.29 -2.47 26.85
N ASP A 322 -9.79 -3.53 27.51
CA ASP A 322 -9.05 -4.35 28.48
C ASP A 322 -8.34 -5.58 27.85
N TYR A 323 -8.27 -5.68 26.52
CA TYR A 323 -7.68 -6.83 25.84
C TYR A 323 -6.16 -6.84 25.96
N ASP A 324 -5.61 -7.83 26.68
CA ASP A 324 -4.17 -8.04 26.76
C ASP A 324 -3.66 -8.79 25.51
N SER A 325 -3.24 -8.03 24.51
CA SER A 325 -2.63 -8.55 23.28
C SER A 325 -1.38 -9.38 23.55
N ALA A 326 -0.62 -9.09 24.61
CA ALA A 326 0.58 -9.85 24.92
C ALA A 326 0.22 -11.20 25.54
N ALA A 327 -0.72 -11.26 26.49
CA ALA A 327 -1.15 -12.52 27.09
C ALA A 327 -1.82 -13.46 26.07
N ASN A 328 -2.54 -12.89 25.09
CA ASN A 328 -3.23 -13.66 24.05
C ASN A 328 -2.38 -13.96 22.82
N ALA A 329 -1.12 -13.50 22.76
CA ALA A 329 -0.23 -13.80 21.64
C ALA A 329 0.06 -15.30 21.57
N MET A 330 -0.28 -15.92 20.44
CA MET A 330 -0.10 -17.36 20.25
C MET A 330 0.82 -17.70 19.08
N MET A 331 0.83 -16.93 18.00
CA MET A 331 1.49 -17.36 16.75
C MET A 331 2.97 -17.05 16.75
N THR A 332 3.81 -17.99 16.28
CA THR A 332 5.19 -17.68 15.88
C THR A 332 5.19 -16.91 14.56
N LEU A 333 6.32 -16.32 14.17
CA LEU A 333 6.40 -15.68 12.86
C LEU A 333 6.18 -16.67 11.71
N ASP A 334 6.55 -17.94 11.86
CA ASP A 334 6.46 -18.94 10.79
C ASP A 334 5.00 -19.37 10.61
N GLU A 335 4.30 -19.58 11.73
CA GLU A 335 2.85 -19.78 11.73
C GLU A 335 2.12 -18.56 11.12
N LEU A 336 2.59 -17.34 11.42
CA LEU A 336 2.04 -16.12 10.84
C LEU A 336 2.37 -16.00 9.34
N GLU A 337 3.55 -16.41 8.90
CA GLU A 337 3.93 -16.45 7.49
C GLU A 337 3.05 -17.41 6.69
N GLN A 338 2.84 -18.62 7.21
CA GLN A 338 1.93 -19.61 6.63
C GLN A 338 0.48 -19.09 6.60
N TRP A 339 0.01 -18.49 7.69
CA TRP A 339 -1.33 -17.91 7.75
C TRP A 339 -1.50 -16.74 6.76
N MET A 340 -0.50 -15.86 6.66
CA MET A 340 -0.50 -14.75 5.70
C MET A 340 -0.56 -15.29 4.26
N ALA A 341 0.16 -16.36 3.96
CA ALA A 341 0.11 -17.00 2.65
C ALA A 341 -1.29 -17.51 2.31
N LEU A 342 -1.96 -18.18 3.26
CA LEU A 342 -3.35 -18.65 3.11
C LEU A 342 -4.35 -17.49 2.93
N GLU A 343 -4.18 -16.42 3.69
CA GLU A 343 -5.04 -15.24 3.59
C GLU A 343 -4.85 -14.52 2.24
N ILE A 344 -3.62 -14.48 1.73
CA ILE A 344 -3.31 -13.92 0.41
C ILE A 344 -3.91 -14.79 -0.71
N THR A 345 -3.79 -16.11 -0.65
CA THR A 345 -4.38 -17.00 -1.67
C THR A 345 -5.91 -16.94 -1.64
N ARG A 346 -6.53 -16.81 -0.45
CA ARG A 346 -7.96 -16.50 -0.34
C ARG A 346 -8.32 -15.18 -1.02
N TYR A 347 -7.56 -14.12 -0.74
CA TYR A 347 -7.76 -12.82 -1.39
C TYR A 347 -7.62 -12.89 -2.92
N HIS A 348 -6.73 -13.74 -3.45
CA HIS A 348 -6.59 -13.93 -4.90
C HIS A 348 -7.80 -14.59 -5.55
N ALA A 349 -8.50 -15.46 -4.80
CA ALA A 349 -9.70 -16.17 -5.25
C ALA A 349 -10.99 -15.37 -5.03
N ASP A 350 -11.01 -14.46 -4.05
CA ASP A 350 -12.19 -13.66 -3.72
C ASP A 350 -12.44 -12.54 -4.73
N ARG A 351 -13.72 -12.23 -4.97
CA ARG A 351 -14.13 -11.18 -5.91
C ARG A 351 -13.68 -9.80 -5.43
N HIS A 352 -12.81 -9.13 -6.18
CA HIS A 352 -12.33 -7.80 -5.82
C HIS A 352 -13.34 -6.70 -6.22
N GLY A 353 -13.79 -5.89 -5.26
CA GLY A 353 -14.88 -4.93 -5.47
C GLY A 353 -14.66 -3.93 -6.61
N ALA A 354 -13.44 -3.43 -6.81
CA ALA A 354 -13.12 -2.49 -7.89
C ALA A 354 -12.92 -3.15 -9.26
N LEU A 355 -12.55 -4.44 -9.30
CA LEU A 355 -12.33 -5.17 -10.56
C LEU A 355 -13.60 -5.89 -11.01
N GLY A 356 -14.48 -6.27 -10.07
CA GLY A 356 -15.65 -7.09 -10.34
C GLY A 356 -15.34 -8.57 -10.56
N ILE A 357 -14.06 -8.97 -10.57
CA ILE A 357 -13.56 -10.35 -10.73
C ILE A 357 -12.46 -10.64 -9.69
N PRO A 358 -12.12 -11.92 -9.45
CA PRO A 358 -10.99 -12.27 -8.59
C PRO A 358 -9.65 -11.74 -9.12
N PRO A 359 -8.71 -11.31 -8.25
CA PRO A 359 -7.37 -10.90 -8.66
C PRO A 359 -6.62 -11.93 -9.50
N LEU A 360 -6.81 -13.24 -9.21
CA LEU A 360 -6.22 -14.32 -10.00
C LEU A 360 -6.72 -14.34 -11.45
N ALA A 361 -8.02 -14.12 -11.66
CA ALA A 361 -8.60 -14.02 -13.00
C ALA A 361 -8.14 -12.74 -13.71
N ALA A 362 -8.14 -11.61 -12.99
CA ALA A 362 -7.67 -10.33 -13.51
C ALA A 362 -6.20 -10.37 -13.93
N TRP A 363 -5.37 -11.17 -13.24
CA TRP A 363 -4.00 -11.41 -13.63
C TRP A 363 -3.89 -12.11 -14.97
N HIS A 364 -4.63 -13.19 -15.20
CA HIS A 364 -4.61 -13.87 -16.50
C HIS A 364 -5.08 -12.95 -17.63
N GLU A 365 -6.12 -12.14 -17.42
CA GLU A 365 -6.56 -11.13 -18.39
C GLU A 365 -5.51 -10.03 -18.62
N ALA A 366 -4.83 -9.58 -17.56
CA ALA A 366 -3.79 -8.56 -17.64
C ALA A 366 -2.49 -9.11 -18.26
N LEU A 367 -2.21 -10.40 -18.09
CA LEU A 367 -1.10 -11.12 -18.72
C LEU A 367 -1.36 -11.31 -20.21
N ALA A 368 -2.60 -11.66 -20.59
CA ALA A 368 -3.00 -11.79 -22.00
C ALA A 368 -2.92 -10.45 -22.77
N ARG A 369 -3.02 -9.31 -22.08
CA ARG A 369 -2.81 -7.97 -22.66
C ARG A 369 -1.35 -7.62 -22.91
N ARG A 370 -0.38 -8.39 -22.39
CA ARG A 370 1.04 -8.13 -22.65
C ARG A 370 1.40 -8.45 -24.09
N VAL A 371 2.10 -7.51 -24.73
CA VAL A 371 2.72 -7.73 -26.05
C VAL A 371 3.98 -8.59 -25.94
N ARG A 372 4.73 -8.45 -24.84
CA ARG A 372 5.97 -9.19 -24.58
C ARG A 372 5.80 -10.07 -23.34
N PRO A 373 6.29 -11.33 -23.37
CA PRO A 373 6.23 -12.20 -22.20
C PRO A 373 6.99 -11.56 -21.03
N VAL A 374 6.60 -11.93 -19.81
CA VAL A 374 7.32 -11.52 -18.60
C VAL A 374 8.71 -12.14 -18.61
N CYS A 375 9.74 -11.31 -18.45
CA CYS A 375 11.12 -11.77 -18.35
C CYS A 375 11.30 -12.59 -17.06
N GLN A 376 11.72 -13.84 -17.21
CA GLN A 376 12.02 -14.71 -16.07
C GLN A 376 13.50 -14.57 -15.67
N PRO A 377 13.83 -14.70 -14.37
CA PRO A 377 15.22 -14.73 -13.93
C PRO A 377 15.93 -15.95 -14.50
N HIS A 378 17.04 -15.76 -15.21
CA HIS A 378 17.88 -16.88 -15.67
C HIS A 378 18.66 -17.52 -14.52
N ASP A 379 19.11 -16.70 -13.57
CA ASP A 379 19.82 -17.11 -12.36
C ASP A 379 19.23 -16.38 -11.15
N LEU A 380 18.35 -17.05 -10.41
CA LEU A 380 17.71 -16.49 -9.21
C LEU A 380 18.72 -16.28 -8.07
N ALA A 381 19.73 -17.16 -7.96
CA ALA A 381 20.75 -17.04 -6.92
C ALA A 381 21.67 -15.84 -7.19
N GLY A 382 22.08 -15.65 -8.44
CA GLY A 382 22.80 -14.46 -8.88
C GLY A 382 22.01 -13.18 -8.72
N PHE A 383 20.70 -13.22 -9.04
CA PHE A 383 19.77 -12.11 -8.80
C PHE A 383 19.83 -11.67 -7.34
N MET A 384 19.68 -12.58 -6.38
CA MET A 384 19.76 -12.23 -4.96
C MET A 384 21.05 -11.53 -4.58
N ILE A 385 22.19 -12.02 -5.08
CA ILE A 385 23.52 -11.48 -4.76
C ILE A 385 23.64 -10.02 -5.22
N ASP A 386 23.01 -9.64 -6.34
CA ASP A 386 23.11 -8.27 -6.87
C ASP A 386 22.41 -7.22 -6.00
N PHE A 387 21.41 -7.63 -5.22
CA PHE A 387 20.71 -6.76 -4.27
C PHE A 387 21.41 -6.69 -2.91
N LEU A 388 22.43 -7.53 -2.66
CA LEU A 388 23.19 -7.48 -1.42
C LEU A 388 24.05 -6.21 -1.33
N PRO A 389 24.27 -5.68 -0.11
CA PRO A 389 25.25 -4.64 0.12
C PRO A 389 26.63 -5.05 -0.39
N SER A 390 27.30 -4.14 -1.08
CA SER A 390 28.62 -4.39 -1.65
C SER A 390 29.62 -3.29 -1.33
N VAL A 391 30.88 -3.70 -1.15
CA VAL A 391 32.01 -2.83 -0.83
C VAL A 391 33.20 -3.26 -1.68
N ASP A 392 33.94 -2.29 -2.20
CA ASP A 392 35.15 -2.57 -2.97
C ASP A 392 36.32 -2.89 -2.03
N ARG A 393 36.99 -4.02 -2.25
CA ARG A 393 38.12 -4.50 -1.44
C ARG A 393 39.24 -5.00 -2.33
N GLN A 394 40.48 -4.71 -1.93
CA GLN A 394 41.67 -5.27 -2.57
C GLN A 394 41.89 -6.71 -2.11
N VAL A 395 42.24 -7.58 -3.07
CA VAL A 395 42.65 -8.95 -2.79
C VAL A 395 44.12 -8.94 -2.37
N ARG A 396 44.39 -9.20 -1.10
CA ARG A 396 45.75 -9.29 -0.56
C ARG A 396 46.27 -10.71 -0.68
N ARG A 397 47.58 -10.90 -0.44
CA ARG A 397 48.21 -12.23 -0.39
C ARG A 397 47.64 -13.12 0.71
N ASP A 398 47.14 -12.51 1.78
CA ASP A 398 46.52 -13.17 2.93
C ASP A 398 44.98 -13.23 2.84
N GLY A 399 44.41 -12.83 1.70
CA GLY A 399 42.98 -12.90 1.39
C GLY A 399 42.28 -11.55 1.37
N ILE A 400 40.98 -11.57 1.63
CA ILE A 400 40.14 -10.37 1.68
C ILE A 400 39.82 -10.06 3.14
N HIS A 401 40.02 -8.80 3.53
CA HIS A 401 39.68 -8.30 4.84
C HIS A 401 38.42 -7.45 4.77
N LEU A 402 37.37 -7.90 5.45
CA LEU A 402 36.09 -7.20 5.54
C LEU A 402 35.62 -7.18 6.99
N PHE A 403 35.25 -6.00 7.48
CA PHE A 403 34.80 -5.77 8.87
C PHE A 403 35.78 -6.15 10.01
N GLY A 404 37.01 -6.56 9.70
CA GLY A 404 37.97 -7.10 10.68
C GLY A 404 38.00 -8.63 10.71
N LEU A 405 37.31 -9.27 9.77
CA LEU A 405 37.29 -10.71 9.53
C LEU A 405 38.09 -11.03 8.27
N ARG A 406 38.74 -12.18 8.25
CA ARG A 406 39.58 -12.62 7.14
C ARG A 406 38.89 -13.70 6.33
N TYR A 407 38.89 -13.53 5.02
CA TYR A 407 38.27 -14.44 4.06
C TYR A 407 39.32 -14.99 3.10
N TRP A 408 39.30 -16.30 2.87
CA TRP A 408 40.23 -16.99 1.99
C TRP A 408 39.53 -18.09 1.19
N ASP A 409 39.91 -18.20 -0.07
CA ASP A 409 39.62 -19.32 -0.96
C ASP A 409 40.76 -19.38 -2.00
N ASP A 410 41.10 -20.57 -2.48
CA ASP A 410 42.21 -20.78 -3.41
C ASP A 410 42.04 -19.99 -4.71
N ILE A 411 40.80 -19.69 -5.11
CA ILE A 411 40.52 -18.89 -6.31
C ILE A 411 41.08 -17.46 -6.21
N LEU A 412 41.24 -16.93 -4.99
CA LEU A 412 41.84 -15.61 -4.77
C LEU A 412 43.31 -15.55 -5.18
N SER A 413 44.01 -16.68 -5.19
CA SER A 413 45.42 -16.75 -5.61
C SER A 413 45.65 -16.28 -7.05
N ILE A 414 44.63 -16.38 -7.91
CA ILE A 414 44.66 -15.90 -9.29
C ILE A 414 44.83 -14.38 -9.34
N TRP A 415 44.28 -13.67 -8.35
CA TRP A 415 44.20 -12.20 -8.31
C TRP A 415 45.14 -11.58 -7.26
N ALA A 416 45.49 -12.33 -6.22
CA ALA A 416 46.29 -11.87 -5.10
C ALA A 416 47.65 -11.30 -5.56
N GLY A 417 47.84 -9.99 -5.41
CA GLY A 417 49.07 -9.30 -5.81
C GLY A 417 49.30 -9.18 -7.33
N ARG A 418 48.32 -9.55 -8.16
CA ARG A 418 48.35 -9.41 -9.63
C ARG A 418 47.38 -8.34 -10.15
N LEU A 419 46.34 -8.01 -9.37
CA LEU A 419 45.38 -6.95 -9.67
C LEU A 419 45.61 -5.74 -8.76
N ASP A 420 45.89 -4.58 -9.37
CA ASP A 420 46.00 -3.30 -8.66
C ASP A 420 44.64 -2.61 -8.41
N ARG A 421 43.56 -3.17 -8.95
CA ARG A 421 42.20 -2.65 -8.73
C ARG A 421 41.45 -3.44 -7.65
N PRO A 422 40.65 -2.77 -6.80
CA PRO A 422 39.78 -3.46 -5.87
C PRO A 422 38.68 -4.23 -6.62
N LEU A 423 38.28 -5.38 -6.08
CA LEU A 423 37.14 -6.16 -6.57
C LEU A 423 35.91 -5.83 -5.72
N ARG A 424 34.73 -5.94 -6.34
CA ARG A 424 33.46 -5.71 -5.66
C ARG A 424 33.10 -6.94 -4.85
N VAL A 425 32.92 -6.76 -3.54
CA VAL A 425 32.57 -7.82 -2.60
C VAL A 425 31.17 -7.55 -2.05
N ALA A 426 30.23 -8.44 -2.37
CA ALA A 426 28.90 -8.45 -1.78
C ALA A 426 28.86 -9.35 -0.53
N TYR A 427 28.05 -9.00 0.46
CA TYR A 427 27.90 -9.77 1.69
C TYR A 427 26.45 -9.75 2.16
N ASP A 428 25.99 -10.85 2.77
CA ASP A 428 24.67 -10.90 3.40
C ASP A 428 24.77 -10.41 4.86
N PRO A 429 24.07 -9.33 5.25
CA PRO A 429 24.06 -8.87 6.65
C PRO A 429 23.52 -9.91 7.64
N ARG A 430 22.74 -10.88 7.16
CA ARG A 430 22.17 -11.99 7.95
C ARG A 430 23.18 -13.10 8.20
N ASP A 431 24.18 -13.27 7.32
CA ASP A 431 25.23 -14.25 7.46
C ASP A 431 26.55 -13.76 6.84
N LEU A 432 27.51 -13.42 7.70
CA LEU A 432 28.84 -12.98 7.29
C LEU A 432 29.80 -14.14 7.00
N SER A 433 29.39 -15.40 7.15
CA SER A 433 30.25 -16.56 6.92
C SER A 433 30.71 -16.70 5.47
N LYS A 434 29.94 -16.14 4.54
CA LYS A 434 30.19 -16.15 3.11
C LYS A 434 30.15 -14.72 2.57
N ILE A 435 31.10 -14.41 1.70
CA ILE A 435 31.10 -13.21 0.88
C ILE A 435 31.10 -13.62 -0.59
N TYR A 436 30.57 -12.78 -1.46
CA TYR A 436 30.52 -13.02 -2.90
C TYR A 436 31.44 -12.02 -3.58
N VAL A 437 32.50 -12.52 -4.20
CA VAL A 437 33.47 -11.70 -4.92
C VAL A 437 33.14 -11.73 -6.41
N ARG A 438 32.97 -10.54 -7.00
CA ARG A 438 32.81 -10.41 -8.43
C ARG A 438 34.17 -10.34 -9.11
N ALA A 439 34.47 -11.34 -9.92
CA ALA A 439 35.66 -11.45 -10.71
C ALA A 439 35.65 -10.48 -11.91
N PRO A 440 36.81 -10.16 -12.50
CA PRO A 440 36.95 -9.32 -13.70
C PRO A 440 36.11 -9.71 -14.92
N ASP A 441 35.86 -11.02 -15.07
CA ASP A 441 35.06 -11.64 -16.13
C ASP A 441 33.54 -11.55 -15.86
N GLY A 442 33.14 -11.05 -14.68
CA GLY A 442 31.76 -10.94 -14.24
C GLY A 442 31.28 -12.10 -13.37
N THR A 443 32.06 -13.18 -13.26
CA THR A 443 31.71 -14.38 -12.48
C THR A 443 31.69 -14.06 -10.99
N ARG A 444 30.77 -14.67 -10.23
CA ARG A 444 30.61 -14.47 -8.78
C ARG A 444 31.10 -15.70 -8.04
N TRP A 445 32.05 -15.52 -7.12
CA TRP A 445 32.64 -16.60 -6.34
C TRP A 445 32.27 -16.47 -4.87
N PRO A 446 31.68 -17.52 -4.25
CA PRO A 446 31.44 -17.54 -2.83
C PRO A 446 32.74 -17.85 -2.08
N ILE A 447 33.12 -16.99 -1.13
CA ILE A 447 34.36 -17.12 -0.35
C ILE A 447 34.00 -17.15 1.12
N ARG A 448 34.60 -18.08 1.87
CA ARG A 448 34.33 -18.30 3.29
C ARG A 448 35.37 -17.63 4.18
N PHE A 449 35.15 -17.68 5.49
CA PHE A 449 36.18 -17.36 6.46
C PHE A 449 37.46 -18.16 6.20
N ALA A 450 38.61 -17.53 6.42
CA ALA A 450 39.90 -18.19 6.29
C ALA A 450 40.08 -19.31 7.33
N ASP A 451 39.46 -19.17 8.51
CA ASP A 451 39.32 -20.25 9.48
C ASP A 451 37.93 -20.86 9.38
N LEU A 452 37.83 -22.03 8.74
CA LEU A 452 36.59 -22.76 8.51
C LEU A 452 35.92 -23.26 9.80
N ARG A 453 36.62 -23.25 10.94
CA ARG A 453 36.06 -23.66 12.23
C ARG A 453 35.17 -22.58 12.85
N ARG A 454 35.21 -21.34 12.32
CA ARG A 454 34.45 -20.22 12.86
C ARG A 454 32.95 -20.38 12.58
N PRO A 455 32.09 -20.16 13.58
CA PRO A 455 30.65 -20.24 13.38
C PRO A 455 30.14 -19.06 12.53
N PRO A 456 29.00 -19.21 11.84
CA PRO A 456 28.38 -18.10 11.15
C PRO A 456 27.89 -17.04 12.15
N ILE A 457 28.04 -15.77 11.77
CA ILE A 457 27.68 -14.61 12.60
C ILE A 457 26.93 -13.58 11.76
N THR A 458 25.99 -12.89 12.40
CA THR A 458 25.26 -11.78 11.78
C THR A 458 26.08 -10.47 11.84
N LEU A 459 25.81 -9.53 10.94
CA LEU A 459 26.41 -8.19 11.02
C LEU A 459 26.01 -7.44 12.30
N GLY A 460 24.81 -7.72 12.84
CA GLY A 460 24.34 -7.16 14.09
C GLY A 460 25.15 -7.63 15.30
N GLU A 461 25.40 -8.93 15.41
CA GLU A 461 26.27 -9.51 16.44
C GLU A 461 27.68 -8.93 16.37
N HIS A 462 28.25 -8.91 15.16
CA HIS A 462 29.57 -8.36 14.92
C HIS A 462 29.69 -6.87 15.33
N ARG A 463 28.69 -6.04 14.99
CA ARG A 463 28.67 -4.62 15.41
C ARG A 463 28.59 -4.47 16.93
N ARG A 464 27.76 -5.27 17.62
CA ARG A 464 27.67 -5.24 19.10
C ARG A 464 28.98 -5.65 19.76
N ALA A 465 29.59 -6.74 19.29
CA ALA A 465 30.90 -7.18 19.80
C ALA A 465 31.96 -6.09 19.59
N ARG A 466 31.99 -5.44 18.43
CA ARG A 466 32.90 -4.32 18.16
C ARG A 466 32.67 -3.11 19.07
N THR A 467 31.43 -2.74 19.34
CA THR A 467 31.13 -1.65 20.27
C THR A 467 31.59 -1.99 21.68
N ALA A 468 31.29 -3.21 22.17
CA ALA A 468 31.73 -3.67 23.48
C ALA A 468 33.27 -3.71 23.63
N LEU A 469 33.99 -4.13 22.58
CA LEU A 469 35.46 -4.14 22.59
C LEU A 469 36.06 -2.73 22.58
N ARG A 470 35.43 -1.79 21.84
CA ARG A 470 35.82 -0.37 21.84
C ARG A 470 35.62 0.27 23.22
N GLU A 471 34.52 -0.02 23.89
CA GLU A 471 34.26 0.47 25.25
C GLU A 471 35.28 -0.05 26.26
N ARG A 472 35.83 -1.24 26.04
CA ARG A 472 36.92 -1.84 26.84
C ARG A 472 38.32 -1.31 26.48
N GLY A 473 38.44 -0.40 25.53
CA GLY A 473 39.71 0.21 25.12
C GLY A 473 40.64 -0.72 24.32
N LEU A 474 40.16 -1.88 23.85
CA LEU A 474 40.95 -2.82 23.06
C LEU A 474 40.89 -2.45 21.57
N ALA A 475 42.06 -2.22 20.97
CA ALA A 475 42.17 -1.87 19.56
C ALA A 475 41.88 -3.07 18.65
N LEU A 476 40.84 -2.89 17.85
CA LEU A 476 40.35 -3.67 16.71
C LEU A 476 41.44 -4.24 15.77
N VAL A 477 42.01 -5.41 16.08
CA VAL A 477 42.76 -6.21 15.09
C VAL A 477 42.59 -7.73 15.30
N ASP A 478 42.21 -8.19 16.49
CA ASP A 478 42.13 -9.62 16.75
C ASP A 478 40.76 -10.21 16.38
N GLU A 479 40.74 -10.96 15.29
CA GLU A 479 39.59 -11.75 14.84
C GLU A 479 39.12 -12.73 15.94
N GLN A 480 40.04 -13.33 16.68
CA GLN A 480 39.71 -14.30 17.72
C GLN A 480 38.93 -13.66 18.86
N LEU A 481 39.36 -12.49 19.32
CA LEU A 481 38.68 -11.74 20.38
C LEU A 481 37.25 -11.33 19.99
N ILE A 482 37.01 -11.06 18.71
CA ILE A 482 35.67 -10.76 18.19
C ILE A 482 34.77 -11.98 18.36
N PHE A 483 35.20 -13.16 17.93
CA PHE A 483 34.41 -14.39 18.06
C PHE A 483 34.20 -14.80 19.52
N GLU A 484 35.22 -14.73 20.36
CA GLU A 484 35.10 -15.01 21.80
C GLU A 484 34.08 -14.06 22.48
N THR A 485 34.10 -12.78 22.11
CA THR A 485 33.12 -11.80 22.62
C THR A 485 31.71 -12.13 22.14
N ILE A 486 31.54 -12.56 20.88
CA ILE A 486 30.24 -12.97 20.34
C ILE A 486 29.73 -14.21 21.06
N GLU A 487 30.56 -15.22 21.28
CA GLU A 487 30.19 -16.44 22.01
C GLU A 487 29.78 -16.13 23.46
N ALA A 488 30.55 -15.30 24.16
CA ALA A 488 30.19 -14.83 25.50
C ALA A 488 28.85 -14.05 25.50
N GLN A 489 28.61 -13.20 24.51
CA GLN A 489 27.34 -12.50 24.34
C GLN A 489 26.18 -13.47 24.05
N ARG A 490 26.39 -14.51 23.23
CA ARG A 490 25.38 -15.54 22.95
C ARG A 490 25.01 -16.29 24.22
N MET A 491 26.00 -16.73 25.01
CA MET A 491 25.77 -17.39 26.29
C MET A 491 24.94 -16.53 27.26
N LEU A 492 25.27 -15.24 27.38
CA LEU A 492 24.51 -14.31 28.22
C LEU A 492 23.07 -14.12 27.72
N VAL A 493 22.88 -14.02 26.41
CA VAL A 493 21.55 -13.92 25.80
C VAL A 493 20.76 -15.19 26.07
N ASP A 494 21.34 -16.37 25.82
CA ASP A 494 20.69 -17.66 25.98
C ASP A 494 20.28 -17.92 27.45
N GLU A 495 21.10 -17.52 28.43
CA GLU A 495 20.71 -17.54 29.86
C GLU A 495 19.56 -16.55 30.15
N ALA A 496 19.63 -15.35 29.58
CA ALA A 496 18.66 -14.29 29.79
C ALA A 496 17.35 -14.48 29.00
N THR A 497 17.29 -15.37 28.00
CA THR A 497 16.11 -15.67 27.18
C THR A 497 14.92 -16.08 28.04
N ARG A 498 15.14 -16.79 29.14
CA ARG A 498 14.06 -17.15 30.08
C ARG A 498 13.55 -15.96 30.88
N ARG A 499 14.40 -14.96 31.15
CA ARG A 499 14.12 -13.86 32.08
C ARG A 499 13.58 -12.61 31.37
N THR A 500 14.12 -12.25 30.21
CA THR A 500 13.88 -10.93 29.60
C THR A 500 13.30 -11.02 28.19
N LYS A 501 12.46 -10.05 27.83
CA LYS A 501 11.88 -9.92 26.48
C LYS A 501 12.93 -9.54 25.43
N ALA A 502 13.86 -8.65 25.78
CA ALA A 502 14.91 -8.18 24.88
C ALA A 502 15.88 -9.29 24.48
N ALA A 503 16.28 -10.17 25.41
CA ALA A 503 17.11 -11.34 25.10
C ALA A 503 16.40 -12.30 24.14
N ARG A 504 15.10 -12.58 24.37
CA ARG A 504 14.28 -13.41 23.47
C ARG A 504 14.21 -12.84 22.06
N GLN A 505 13.92 -11.54 21.92
CA GLN A 505 13.90 -10.88 20.62
C GLN A 505 15.24 -11.00 19.91
N LEU A 506 16.34 -10.95 20.66
CA LEU A 506 17.67 -10.99 20.08
C LEU A 506 18.06 -12.39 19.61
N ALA A 507 17.78 -13.41 20.42
CA ALA A 507 17.98 -14.82 20.05
C ALA A 507 17.15 -15.18 18.80
N GLU A 508 15.86 -14.82 18.79
CA GLU A 508 14.97 -15.12 17.65
C GLU A 508 15.45 -14.43 16.35
N LYS A 509 15.91 -13.17 16.42
CA LYS A 509 16.48 -12.47 15.25
C LYS A 509 17.74 -13.15 14.73
N ARG A 510 18.65 -13.57 15.63
CA ARG A 510 19.87 -14.32 15.28
C ARG A 510 19.51 -15.61 14.56
N ASP A 511 18.68 -16.43 15.19
CA ASP A 511 18.36 -17.78 14.70
C ASP A 511 17.65 -17.72 13.35
N ARG A 512 16.78 -16.72 13.13
CA ARG A 512 16.16 -16.47 11.82
C ARG A 512 17.15 -16.00 10.77
N ALA A 513 18.02 -15.04 11.10
CA ALA A 513 19.01 -14.53 10.15
C ALA A 513 19.92 -15.66 9.65
N LEU A 514 20.43 -16.50 10.56
CA LEU A 514 21.28 -17.63 10.23
C LEU A 514 20.51 -18.76 9.51
N GLY A 515 19.30 -19.08 9.95
CA GLY A 515 18.46 -20.10 9.29
C GLY A 515 18.10 -19.72 7.86
N ALA A 516 17.71 -18.46 7.62
CA ALA A 516 17.39 -17.96 6.29
C ALA A 516 18.60 -18.02 5.35
N ALA A 517 19.79 -17.64 5.79
CA ALA A 517 20.99 -17.71 4.96
C ALA A 517 21.36 -19.15 4.57
N THR A 518 21.15 -20.11 5.47
CA THR A 518 21.41 -21.53 5.19
C THR A 518 20.50 -22.07 4.09
N ALA A 519 19.19 -21.78 4.17
CA ALA A 519 18.19 -22.22 3.19
C ALA A 519 18.43 -21.69 1.77
N HIS A 520 18.95 -20.46 1.66
CA HIS A 520 19.34 -19.85 0.38
C HIS A 520 20.64 -20.43 -0.21
N SER A 521 21.43 -21.16 0.60
CA SER A 521 22.65 -21.82 0.11
C SER A 521 22.43 -23.26 -0.35
N SER A 522 21.32 -23.89 0.08
CA SER A 522 20.93 -25.24 -0.33
C SER A 522 20.15 -25.29 -1.65
N SER A 523 19.76 -24.14 -2.22
CA SER A 523 19.21 -24.07 -3.58
C SER A 523 20.31 -24.12 -4.64
N ALA A 524 21.25 -25.06 -4.50
CA ALA A 524 22.02 -25.51 -5.65
C ALA A 524 21.01 -26.06 -6.68
N PRO A 525 21.23 -25.87 -7.99
CA PRO A 525 20.42 -26.58 -8.97
C PRO A 525 20.56 -28.06 -8.64
N ALA A 526 19.45 -28.74 -8.38
CA ALA A 526 19.43 -30.17 -8.59
C ALA A 526 20.01 -30.37 -9.99
N GLU A 527 21.05 -31.19 -10.12
CA GLU A 527 21.50 -31.64 -11.42
C GLU A 527 20.25 -32.00 -12.22
N PRO A 528 20.08 -31.47 -13.45
CA PRO A 528 18.92 -31.82 -14.24
C PRO A 528 18.85 -33.34 -14.24
N ARG A 529 17.73 -33.90 -13.77
CA ARG A 529 17.44 -35.32 -13.97
C ARG A 529 17.74 -35.56 -15.44
N GLN A 530 18.74 -36.39 -15.71
CA GLN A 530 19.04 -36.85 -17.06
C GLN A 530 17.73 -37.43 -17.58
N ALA A 531 17.04 -36.66 -18.42
CA ALA A 531 15.94 -37.16 -19.18
C ALA A 531 16.57 -38.16 -20.15
N GLU A 532 16.17 -39.42 -20.03
CA GLU A 532 16.40 -40.42 -21.07
C GLU A 532 15.69 -39.95 -22.35
N ASP A 533 16.32 -39.07 -23.12
CA ASP A 533 15.96 -38.83 -24.51
C ASP A 533 17.17 -38.30 -25.30
N ASP A 534 18.27 -39.06 -25.26
CA ASP A 534 19.32 -38.98 -26.27
C ASP A 534 18.80 -39.59 -27.58
N ARG A 535 18.00 -38.83 -28.32
CA ARG A 535 17.90 -39.01 -29.77
C ARG A 535 18.65 -37.87 -30.45
N PRO A 536 19.66 -38.15 -31.29
CA PRO A 536 20.38 -37.09 -32.00
C PRO A 536 19.39 -36.31 -32.86
N ILE A 537 19.38 -34.98 -32.67
CA ILE A 537 18.62 -34.05 -33.49
C ILE A 537 19.15 -34.17 -34.93
N ASP A 538 18.28 -34.60 -35.84
CA ASP A 538 18.57 -34.68 -37.26
C ASP A 538 18.50 -33.28 -37.88
N TRP A 539 19.65 -32.61 -37.91
CA TRP A 539 19.81 -31.26 -38.47
C TRP A 539 19.46 -31.16 -39.96
N SER A 540 19.25 -32.28 -40.67
CA SER A 540 18.79 -32.28 -42.07
C SER A 540 17.32 -31.91 -42.25
N LYS A 541 16.54 -31.86 -41.15
CA LYS A 541 15.11 -31.53 -41.16
C LYS A 541 14.77 -30.11 -40.73
N VAL A 542 15.78 -29.30 -40.42
CA VAL A 542 15.58 -27.87 -40.09
C VAL A 542 15.44 -27.10 -41.40
N PRO A 543 14.29 -26.47 -41.70
CA PRO A 543 14.12 -25.70 -42.92
C PRO A 543 15.05 -24.47 -42.91
N ILE A 544 15.96 -24.42 -43.90
CA ILE A 544 16.85 -23.28 -44.13
C ILE A 544 16.03 -22.21 -44.86
N PHE A 545 15.78 -21.07 -44.21
CA PHE A 545 15.18 -19.92 -44.87
C PHE A 545 16.27 -19.18 -45.67
N PRO A 546 16.01 -18.83 -46.95
CA PRO A 546 16.95 -18.07 -47.75
C PRO A 546 17.10 -16.65 -47.18
N VAL A 547 18.34 -16.25 -46.90
CA VAL A 547 18.71 -14.89 -46.51
C VAL A 547 18.74 -14.05 -47.78
N GLU A 548 17.92 -13.01 -47.87
CA GLU A 548 18.05 -11.98 -48.91
C GLU A 548 19.31 -11.15 -48.65
N GLU A 549 20.31 -11.29 -49.51
CA GLU A 549 21.44 -10.36 -49.57
C GLU A 549 21.03 -9.13 -50.36
N TRP A 550 20.83 -8.01 -49.67
CA TRP A 550 20.70 -6.70 -50.29
C TRP A 550 22.11 -6.14 -50.54
N SER A 551 22.48 -6.04 -51.81
CA SER A 551 23.69 -5.34 -52.31
C SER A 551 23.48 -3.84 -52.38
#